data_AF-W2XWL6-F1
#
_entry.id   AF-W2XWL6-F1
#
_cell.length_a   1.000
_cell.length_b   1.000
_cell.length_c   1.000
_cell.angle_alpha   90.00
_cell.angle_beta   90.00
_cell.angle_gamma   90.00
#
_symmetry.space_group_name_H-M   'P 1'
#
loop_
_entity.id
_entity.type
_entity.pdbx_description
1 polymer ?
#
loop_
_entity_poly.entity_id
_entity_poly.type
_entity_poly.pdbx_seq_one_letter_code
_entity_poly.pdbx_strand_id
1 'polypeptide(L)' 'MAPDVVGETGFGVHSLIEDYHRLADYLPNFETTIERLEPIGDTMFATTKVRLVLSAATLQRTFPLLAPSEKQND' A
#
# COMPACT_ATOMS: atom_id res chain seq x y z
N MET A 1 6.99 23.17 -0.88
CA MET A 1 6.56 21.75 -0.75
C MET A 1 7.63 20.92 -1.41
N ALA A 2 8.15 19.87 -0.77
CA ALA A 2 9.33 19.12 -1.22
C ALA A 2 9.07 18.42 -2.58
N PRO A 3 9.58 18.97 -3.71
CA PRO A 3 9.28 18.42 -5.04
C PRO A 3 10.07 17.13 -5.31
N ASP A 4 11.17 16.94 -4.59
CA ASP A 4 12.11 15.84 -4.76
C ASP A 4 11.72 14.58 -3.96
N VAL A 5 10.56 14.60 -3.30
CA VAL A 5 10.02 13.41 -2.63
C VAL A 5 9.69 12.36 -3.69
N VAL A 6 10.34 11.21 -3.62
CA VAL A 6 10.07 10.10 -4.54
C VAL A 6 9.02 9.20 -3.93
N GLY A 7 7.89 9.03 -4.63
CA GLY A 7 6.86 8.04 -4.34
C GLY A 7 6.97 6.84 -5.28
N GLU A 8 6.01 5.93 -5.20
CA GLU A 8 6.00 4.73 -6.04
C GLU A 8 5.58 5.06 -7.48
N THR A 9 4.70 6.05 -7.65
CA THR A 9 4.16 6.44 -8.97
C THR A 9 4.70 7.74 -9.54
N GLY A 10 5.56 8.47 -8.81
CA GLY A 10 6.11 9.73 -9.30
C GLY A 10 6.88 10.54 -8.25
N PHE A 11 7.02 11.84 -8.50
CA PHE A 11 7.73 12.79 -7.64
C PHE A 11 6.77 13.79 -7.00
N GLY A 12 7.19 14.34 -5.86
CA GLY A 12 6.48 15.35 -5.09
C GLY A 12 5.46 14.78 -4.10
N VAL A 13 5.13 15.61 -3.10
CA VAL A 13 4.20 15.27 -2.02
C VAL A 13 2.80 14.88 -2.55
N HIS A 14 2.35 15.46 -3.66
CA HIS A 14 1.03 15.15 -4.21
C HIS A 14 0.94 13.70 -4.69
N SER A 15 1.90 13.24 -5.49
CA SER A 15 1.99 11.85 -5.96
C SER A 15 2.07 10.87 -4.79
N LEU A 16 2.85 11.20 -3.75
CA LEU A 16 2.95 10.39 -2.54
C LEU A 16 1.60 10.27 -1.80
N ILE A 17 0.84 11.36 -1.69
CA ILE A 17 -0.48 11.34 -1.06
C ILE A 17 -1.47 10.50 -1.88
N GLU A 18 -1.43 10.61 -3.21
CA GLU A 18 -2.26 9.76 -4.08
C GLU A 18 -1.94 8.28 -3.92
N ASP A 19 -0.66 7.91 -3.79
CA ASP A 19 -0.25 6.54 -3.51
C ASP A 19 -0.86 6.03 -2.19
N TYR A 20 -0.82 6.84 -1.13
CA TYR A 20 -1.45 6.48 0.15
C TYR A 20 -2.98 6.35 0.07
N HIS A 21 -3.65 7.19 -0.72
CA HIS A 21 -5.09 7.06 -0.94
C HIS A 21 -5.44 5.75 -1.63
N ARG A 22 -4.72 5.39 -2.70
CA ARG A 22 -4.92 4.12 -3.40
C ARG A 22 -4.68 2.94 -2.45
N LEU A 23 -3.62 3.00 -1.65
CA LEU A 23 -3.31 1.95 -0.68
C LEU A 23 -4.45 1.72 0.32
N ALA A 24 -5.05 2.79 0.83
CA ALA A 24 -6.18 2.70 1.76
C ALA A 24 -7.44 2.07 1.10
N ASP A 25 -7.68 2.36 -0.19
CA ASP A 25 -8.82 1.80 -0.92
C ASP A 25 -8.71 0.28 -1.17
N TYR A 26 -7.49 -0.19 -1.47
CA TYR A 26 -7.22 -1.61 -1.70
C TYR A 26 -7.04 -2.40 -0.39
N LEU A 27 -6.43 -1.79 0.63
CA LEU A 27 -6.03 -2.44 1.87
C LEU A 27 -6.56 -1.66 3.09
N PRO A 28 -7.87 -1.75 3.40
CA PRO A 28 -8.50 -0.97 4.47
C PRO A 28 -7.96 -1.27 5.88
N ASN A 29 -7.33 -2.43 6.07
CA ASN A 29 -6.70 -2.84 7.32
C ASN A 29 -5.17 -2.81 7.24
N PHE A 30 -4.61 -1.93 6.41
CA PHE A 30 -3.18 -1.73 6.29
C PHE A 30 -2.65 -0.96 7.51
N GLU A 31 -1.82 -1.63 8.30
CA GLU A 31 -1.15 -1.05 9.45
C GLU A 31 0.36 -1.12 9.25
N THR A 32 1.04 0.00 9.46
CA THR A 32 2.51 0.07 9.45
C THR A 32 3.00 0.62 10.77
N THR A 33 3.91 -0.12 11.41
CA THR A 33 4.58 0.29 12.64
C THR A 33 6.06 0.45 12.36
N ILE A 34 6.65 1.56 12.82
CA ILE A 34 8.10 1.74 12.81
C ILE A 34 8.68 0.95 13.98
N GLU A 35 9.48 -0.08 13.68
CA GLU A 35 10.17 -0.89 14.70
C GLU A 35 11.51 -0.28 15.10
N ARG A 36 12.19 0.35 14.14
CA ARG A 36 13.46 1.04 14.36
C ARG A 36 13.57 2.24 13.43
N LEU A 37 14.13 3.33 13.94
CA LEU A 37 14.42 4.53 13.17
C LEU A 37 15.83 4.97 13.54
N GLU A 38 16.73 4.98 12.57
CA GLU A 38 18.16 5.23 12.78
C GLU A 38 18.73 6.24 11.76
N PRO A 39 19.49 7.25 12.21
CA PRO A 39 20.18 8.16 11.30
C PRO A 39 21.45 7.50 10.73
N ILE A 40 21.65 7.66 9.42
CA ILE A 40 22.89 7.29 8.72
C ILE A 40 23.34 8.52 7.92
N GLY A 41 24.27 9.29 8.50
CA GLY A 41 24.65 10.60 7.98
C GLY A 41 23.46 11.55 7.97
N ASP A 42 23.16 12.12 6.80
CA ASP A 42 22.03 13.03 6.59
C ASP A 42 20.71 12.30 6.23
N THR A 43 20.69 10.96 6.30
CA THR A 43 19.53 10.13 5.94
C THR A 43 18.92 9.46 7.16
N MET A 44 17.60 9.34 7.21
CA MET A 44 16.88 8.54 8.20
C MET A 44 16.48 7.20 7.59
N PHE A 45 16.89 6.09 8.22
CA PHE A 45 16.47 4.74 7.85
C PHE A 45 15.42 4.23 8.83
N ALA A 46 14.26 3.84 8.30
CA ALA A 46 13.20 3.21 9.07
C ALA A 46 13.13 1.71 8.76
N THR A 47 13.14 0.88 9.79
CA THR A 47 12.68 -0.51 9.69
C THR A 47 11.22 -0.54 10.12
N THR A 48 10.35 -0.99 9.22
CA THR A 48 8.91 -1.04 9.48
C THR A 48 8.40 -2.47 9.47
N LYS A 49 7.45 -2.74 10.36
CA LYS A 49 6.61 -3.94 10.30
C LYS A 49 5.26 -3.57 9.73
N VAL A 50 4.88 -4.27 8.68
CA VAL A 50 3.59 -4.10 8.00
C VAL A 50 2.69 -5.27 8.38
N ARG A 51 1.48 -4.96 8.80
CA ARG A 51 0.39 -5.92 8.98
C ARG A 51 -0.70 -5.58 7.98
N LEU A 52 -1.09 -6.57 7.20
CA LEU A 52 -2.22 -6.48 6.28
C LEU A 52 -3.00 -7.79 6.32
N VAL A 53 -4.31 -7.70 6.12
CA VAL A 53 -5.20 -8.86 6.01
C VAL A 53 -5.70 -8.93 4.58
N LEU A 54 -5.29 -9.97 3.85
CA LEU A 54 -5.81 -10.27 2.52
C LEU A 54 -7.16 -10.97 2.66
N SER A 55 -8.24 -10.20 2.63
CA SER A 55 -9.59 -10.74 2.61
C SER A 55 -9.98 -11.21 1.21
N ALA A 56 -11.03 -12.04 1.09
CA ALA A 56 -11.60 -12.38 -0.21
C ALA A 56 -12.04 -11.13 -0.99
N ALA A 57 -12.60 -10.12 -0.31
CA ALA A 57 -12.96 -8.84 -0.91
C ALA A 57 -11.73 -8.07 -1.43
N THR A 58 -10.62 -8.09 -0.68
CA THR A 58 -9.33 -7.53 -1.12
C THR A 58 -8.86 -8.21 -2.41
N LEU A 59 -8.87 -9.55 -2.43
CA LEU A 59 -8.45 -10.31 -3.61
C LEU A 59 -9.39 -10.10 -4.81
N GLN A 60 -10.70 -9.99 -4.60
CA GLN A 60 -11.67 -9.70 -5.67
C GLN A 60 -11.49 -8.29 -6.23
N ARG A 61 -11.16 -7.29 -5.39
CA ARG A 61 -10.86 -5.93 -5.86
C ARG A 61 -9.55 -5.88 -6.65
N THR A 62 -8.51 -6.55 -6.18
CA THR A 62 -7.20 -6.58 -6.85
C THR A 62 -7.20 -7.46 -8.10
N PHE A 63 -7.95 -8.56 -8.08
CA PHE A 63 -8.03 -9.55 -9.15
C PHE A 63 -9.50 -9.89 -9.47
N PRO A 64 -10.24 -8.99 -10.13
CA PRO A 64 -11.67 -9.18 -10.41
C PRO A 64 -11.98 -10.46 -11.17
N LEU A 65 -11.01 -10.93 -11.98
CA LEU A 65 -11.13 -12.11 -12.84
C LEU A 65 -10.79 -13.43 -12.12
N LEU A 66 -10.30 -13.39 -10.88
CA LEU A 66 -10.03 -14.59 -10.06
C LEU A 66 -11.19 -15.00 -9.16
N ALA A 67 -12.29 -14.23 -9.13
CA ALA A 67 -13.51 -14.68 -8.49
C ALA A 67 -13.96 -16.00 -9.15
N PRO A 68 -14.30 -17.05 -8.38
CA PRO A 68 -14.78 -18.29 -8.97
C PRO A 68 -15.95 -17.93 -9.86
N SER A 69 -15.84 -18.23 -11.16
CA SER A 69 -17.01 -18.22 -12.02
C SER A 69 -18.00 -19.14 -11.32
N GLU A 70 -19.13 -18.60 -10.87
CA GLU A 70 -20.31 -19.41 -10.65
C GLU A 70 -20.62 -20.03 -12.01
N LYS A 71 -20.01 -21.19 -12.28
CA LYS A 71 -20.59 -22.15 -13.21
C LYS A 71 -21.81 -22.69 -12.48
N GLN A 72 -22.86 -21.90 -12.58
CA GLN A 72 -24.24 -22.32 -12.48
C GLN A 72 -24.41 -23.44 -13.50
N ASN A 73 -24.32 -24.69 -13.04
CA ASN A 73 -24.67 -25.85 -13.83
C ASN A 73 -25.59 -26.71 -12.96
N ASP A 74 -26.82 -26.82 -13.45
CA ASP A 74 -27.90 -27.73 -13.08
C ASP A 74 -27.43 -29.18 -12.83
#